data_AF-A0AA43ETB3-F1
#
_entry.id   AF-A0AA43ETB3-F1
#
_cell.length_a   1.000
_cell.length_b   1.000
_cell.length_c   1.000
_cell.angle_alpha   90.00
_cell.angle_beta   90.00
_cell.angle_gamma   90.00
#
_symmetry.space_group_name_H-M   'P 1'
#
loop_
_entity.id
_entity.type
_entity.pdbx_description
1 polymer ?
#
loop_
_entity_poly.entity_id
_entity_poly.type
_entity_poly.pdbx_seq_one_letter_code
_entity_poly.pdbx_strand_id
1 'polypeptide(L)'
;EVVQLANALTKKWNLARSVKLQIDSLAFSVSQRTAELRDANERLQANIVSRAADRLPAYSRDDLEATLRQKEEFLAIMSHEILTPMNELVRKVQLLLDSPLSPGQREHATTLQRCAQDLLSLINDMHVFMASGRQET
;
A
#
# COMPACT_ATOMS: atom_id res chain seq x y z
N GLU A 1 -43.54 -50.24 32.41
CA GLU A 1 -42.20 -49.62 32.36
C GLU A 1 -41.37 -50.06 31.14
N VAL A 2 -41.20 -51.36 30.90
CA VAL A 2 -40.45 -51.89 29.73
C VAL A 2 -40.92 -51.33 28.37
N VAL A 3 -42.23 -51.23 28.15
CA VAL A 3 -42.80 -50.69 26.89
C VAL A 3 -42.48 -49.19 26.70
N GLN A 4 -42.43 -48.41 27.77
CA GLN A 4 -42.07 -46.99 27.68
C GLN A 4 -40.58 -46.81 27.37
N LEU A 5 -39.72 -47.65 27.96
CA LEU A 5 -38.30 -47.67 27.64
C LEU A 5 -38.04 -48.08 26.18
N ALA A 6 -38.75 -49.11 25.69
CA ALA A 6 -38.67 -49.54 24.30
C ALA A 6 -39.09 -48.42 23.32
N ASN A 7 -40.19 -47.71 23.63
CA ASN A 7 -40.63 -46.57 22.84
C ASN A 7 -39.64 -45.39 22.89
N ALA A 8 -39.03 -45.11 24.04
CA ALA A 8 -38.03 -44.05 24.20
C ALA A 8 -36.75 -44.35 23.42
N LEU A 9 -36.27 -45.60 23.46
CA LEU A 9 -35.12 -46.06 22.68
C LEU A 9 -35.38 -45.99 21.17
N THR A 10 -36.59 -46.37 20.74
CA THR A 10 -37.01 -46.27 19.34
C THR A 10 -37.05 -44.81 18.87
N LYS A 11 -37.62 -43.91 19.67
CA LYS A 11 -37.61 -42.46 19.37
C LYS A 11 -36.19 -41.90 19.29
N LYS A 12 -35.31 -42.28 20.22
CA LYS A 12 -33.90 -41.86 20.22
C LYS A 12 -33.16 -42.37 18.99
N TRP A 13 -33.38 -43.62 18.60
CA TRP A 13 -32.77 -44.22 17.41
C TRP A 13 -33.25 -43.55 16.12
N ASN A 14 -34.56 -43.30 16.01
CA ASN A 14 -35.13 -42.58 14.87
C ASN A 14 -34.61 -41.14 14.79
N LEU A 15 -34.47 -40.45 15.93
CA LEU A 15 -33.92 -39.10 15.98
C LEU A 15 -32.44 -39.07 15.58
N ALA A 16 -31.62 -39.97 16.13
CA ALA A 16 -30.20 -40.08 15.78
C ALA A 16 -30.02 -40.40 14.29
N ARG A 17 -30.87 -41.26 13.74
CA ARG A 17 -30.89 -41.56 12.30
C ARG A 17 -31.29 -40.34 11.46
N SER A 18 -32.30 -39.60 11.89
CA SER A 18 -32.76 -38.38 11.20
C SER A 18 -31.66 -37.31 11.16
N VAL A 19 -31.01 -37.05 12.30
CA VAL A 19 -29.88 -36.10 12.39
C VAL A 19 -28.73 -36.55 11.50
N LYS A 20 -28.41 -37.85 11.47
CA LYS A 20 -27.35 -38.37 10.61
C LYS A 20 -27.65 -38.12 9.12
N LEU A 21 -28.88 -38.39 8.68
CA LEU A 21 -29.30 -38.13 7.30
C LEU A 21 -29.26 -36.62 6.96
N GLN A 22 -29.60 -35.75 7.92
CA GLN A 22 -29.49 -34.30 7.74
C GLN A 22 -28.04 -33.83 7.63
N ILE A 23 -27.13 -34.38 8.45
CA ILE A 23 -25.69 -34.09 8.37
C ILE A 23 -25.13 -34.51 7.02
N ASP A 24 -25.47 -35.71 6.56
CA ASP A 24 -25.01 -36.24 5.27
C ASP A 24 -25.53 -35.37 4.11
N SER A 25 -26.80 -34.97 4.15
CA SER A 25 -27.40 -34.07 3.15
C SER A 25 -26.78 -32.68 3.16
N LEU A 26 -26.46 -32.14 4.35
CA LEU A 26 -25.82 -30.84 4.47
C LEU A 26 -24.37 -30.91 3.98
N ALA A 27 -23.62 -31.95 4.33
CA ALA A 27 -22.26 -32.17 3.86
C ALA A 27 -22.21 -32.28 2.33
N PHE A 28 -23.18 -32.98 1.72
CA PHE A 28 -23.33 -33.03 0.27
C PHE A 28 -23.60 -31.65 -0.32
N SER A 29 -24.55 -30.90 0.25
CA SER A 29 -24.90 -29.55 -0.20
C SER A 29 -23.73 -28.57 -0.09
N VAL A 30 -22.96 -28.64 1.00
CA VAL A 30 -21.75 -27.84 1.21
C VAL A 30 -20.68 -28.20 0.19
N SER A 31 -20.45 -29.49 -0.07
CA SER A 31 -19.48 -29.94 -1.07
C SER A 31 -19.86 -29.45 -2.48
N GLN A 32 -21.13 -29.57 -2.85
CA GLN A 32 -21.65 -29.08 -4.13
C GLN A 32 -21.47 -27.56 -4.27
N ARG A 33 -21.86 -26.78 -3.26
CA ARG A 33 -21.68 -25.32 -3.25
C ARG A 33 -20.21 -24.92 -3.25
N THR A 34 -19.36 -25.67 -2.58
CA THR A 34 -17.91 -25.41 -2.58
C THR A 34 -17.32 -25.62 -3.97
N ALA A 35 -17.76 -26.64 -4.70
CA ALA A 35 -17.35 -26.88 -6.08
C ALA A 35 -17.87 -25.80 -7.04
N GLU A 36 -19.14 -25.40 -6.90
CA GLU A 36 -19.73 -24.31 -7.69
C GLU A 36 -19.03 -22.97 -7.46
N LEU A 37 -18.74 -22.62 -6.21
CA LEU A 37 -17.99 -21.42 -5.86
C LEU A 37 -16.57 -21.45 -6.43
N ARG A 38 -15.93 -22.63 -6.42
CA ARG A 38 -14.60 -22.79 -6.98
C ARG A 38 -14.59 -22.56 -8.49
N ASP A 39 -15.50 -23.18 -9.24
CA ASP A 39 -15.65 -22.97 -10.69
C ASP A 39 -15.98 -21.50 -11.01
N ALA A 40 -16.89 -20.89 -10.26
CA ALA A 40 -17.22 -19.47 -10.42
C ALA A 40 -16.01 -18.56 -10.13
N ASN A 41 -15.19 -18.89 -9.12
CA ASN A 41 -13.98 -18.15 -8.79
C ASN A 41 -12.93 -18.27 -9.89
N GLU A 42 -12.68 -19.49 -10.39
CA GLU A 42 -11.75 -19.75 -11.50
C GLU A 42 -12.19 -18.98 -12.76
N ARG A 43 -13.49 -18.94 -13.07
CA ARG A 43 -14.03 -18.14 -14.18
C ARG A 43 -13.87 -16.63 -13.96
N LEU A 44 -14.12 -16.14 -12.75
CA LEU A 44 -13.93 -14.72 -12.42
C LEU A 44 -12.47 -14.32 -12.51
N GLN A 45 -11.55 -15.16 -12.01
CA GLN A 45 -10.11 -14.95 -12.13
C GLN A 45 -9.67 -14.93 -13.60
N ALA A 46 -10.15 -15.87 -14.41
CA ALA A 46 -9.87 -15.88 -15.86
C ALA A 46 -10.39 -14.61 -16.55
N ASN A 47 -11.59 -14.15 -16.21
CA ASN A 47 -12.16 -12.89 -16.73
C ASN A 47 -11.37 -11.66 -16.27
N ILE A 48 -10.89 -11.63 -15.02
CA ILE A 48 -10.02 -10.56 -14.50
C ILE A 48 -8.70 -10.53 -15.28
N VAL A 49 -8.06 -11.68 -15.49
CA VAL A 49 -6.80 -11.79 -16.23
C VAL A 49 -6.99 -11.36 -17.69
N SER A 50 -8.05 -11.82 -18.37
CA SER A 50 -8.37 -11.41 -19.74
C SER A 50 -8.64 -9.90 -19.82
N ARG A 51 -9.44 -9.34 -18.91
CA ARG A 51 -9.70 -7.90 -18.89
C ARG A 51 -8.49 -7.07 -18.51
N ALA A 52 -7.57 -7.60 -17.70
CA ALA A 52 -6.29 -6.95 -17.41
C ALA A 52 -5.38 -6.94 -18.64
N ALA A 53 -5.37 -8.02 -19.43
CA ALA A 53 -4.67 -8.08 -20.71
C ALA A 53 -5.30 -7.12 -21.75
N ASP A 54 -6.62 -7.02 -21.81
CA ASP A 54 -7.33 -6.09 -22.72
C ASP A 54 -7.23 -4.62 -22.26
N ARG A 55 -7.06 -4.37 -20.96
CA ARG A 55 -6.78 -3.06 -20.35
C ARG A 55 -5.29 -2.70 -20.33
N LEU A 56 -4.44 -3.50 -20.95
CA LEU A 56 -3.16 -3.06 -21.49
C LEU A 56 -3.38 -2.72 -22.98
N PRO A 57 -4.13 -1.64 -23.32
CA PRO A 57 -4.16 -1.19 -24.69
C PRO A 57 -2.76 -0.73 -25.08
N ALA A 58 -2.48 -0.76 -26.38
CA ALA A 58 -1.30 -0.21 -27.04
C ALA A 58 -1.13 1.33 -26.90
N TYR A 59 -1.50 1.87 -25.74
CA TYR A 59 -1.32 3.25 -25.25
C TYR A 59 -0.54 3.31 -23.92
N SER A 60 -0.04 2.19 -23.35
CA SER A 60 0.25 2.14 -21.90
C SER A 60 1.72 2.03 -21.45
N ARG A 61 2.71 2.24 -22.32
CA ARG A 61 4.12 2.38 -21.90
C ARG A 61 4.67 3.73 -22.26
N ASP A 62 4.58 4.12 -23.52
CA ASP A 62 5.16 5.38 -23.99
C ASP A 62 4.53 6.62 -23.34
N ASP A 63 3.21 6.65 -23.16
CA ASP A 63 2.53 7.76 -22.46
C ASP A 63 2.85 7.77 -20.95
N LEU A 64 2.99 6.59 -20.37
CA LEU A 64 3.36 6.44 -18.95
C LEU A 64 4.82 6.88 -18.74
N GLU A 65 5.73 6.45 -19.62
CA GLU A 65 7.13 6.87 -19.65
C GLU A 65 7.26 8.37 -19.91
N ALA A 66 6.48 8.94 -20.83
CA ALA A 66 6.46 10.37 -21.10
C ALA A 66 6.01 11.16 -19.86
N THR A 67 4.94 10.70 -19.20
CA THR A 67 4.43 11.31 -17.97
C THR A 67 5.44 11.19 -16.82
N LEU A 68 6.09 10.04 -16.68
CA LEU A 68 7.13 9.81 -15.67
C LEU A 68 8.36 10.71 -15.93
N ARG A 69 8.82 10.81 -17.19
CA ARG A 69 9.93 11.70 -17.58
C ARG A 69 9.60 13.16 -17.31
N GLN A 70 8.40 13.62 -17.65
CA GLN A 70 7.97 14.99 -17.35
C GLN A 70 7.93 15.27 -15.84
N LYS A 71 7.48 14.30 -15.05
CA LYS A 71 7.47 14.40 -13.59
C LYS A 71 8.89 14.45 -13.03
N GLU A 72 9.80 13.61 -13.52
CA GLU A 72 11.22 13.63 -13.11
C GLU A 72 11.90 14.95 -13.46
N GLU A 73 11.70 15.46 -14.67
CA GLU A 73 12.27 16.73 -15.12
C GLU A 73 11.75 17.89 -14.28
N PHE A 74 10.43 17.93 -14.04
CA PHE A 74 9.84 18.93 -13.16
C PHE A 74 10.43 18.89 -11.75
N LEU A 75 10.56 17.71 -11.15
CA LEU A 75 11.11 17.57 -9.80
C LEU A 75 12.61 17.90 -9.74
N ALA A 76 13.38 17.56 -10.77
CA ALA A 76 14.79 17.92 -10.87
C ALA A 76 14.98 19.45 -10.95
N ILE A 77 14.18 20.12 -11.80
CA ILE A 77 14.18 21.59 -11.92
C ILE A 77 13.82 22.22 -10.58
N MET A 78 12.71 21.79 -9.96
CA MET A 78 12.28 22.33 -8.68
C MET A 78 13.32 22.11 -7.58
N SER A 79 14.03 20.97 -7.58
CA SER A 79 15.10 20.71 -6.62
C SER A 79 16.24 21.71 -6.77
N HIS A 80 16.71 21.95 -8.00
CA HIS A 80 17.75 22.95 -8.25
C HIS A 80 17.31 24.38 -7.90
N GLU A 81 16.07 24.73 -8.19
CA GLU A 81 15.50 26.04 -7.87
C GLU A 81 15.27 26.24 -6.37
N ILE A 82 15.09 25.17 -5.58
CA ILE A 82 15.00 25.26 -4.11
C ILE A 82 16.40 25.28 -3.47
N LEU A 83 17.39 24.56 -4.03
CA LEU A 83 18.75 24.51 -3.52
C LEU A 83 19.39 25.92 -3.45
N THR A 84 19.16 26.75 -4.46
CA THR A 84 19.69 28.12 -4.51
C THR A 84 19.21 28.99 -3.32
N PRO A 85 17.90 29.22 -3.10
CA PRO A 85 17.43 30.00 -1.95
C PRO A 85 17.74 29.32 -0.61
N MET A 86 17.83 27.99 -0.54
CA MET A 86 18.22 27.29 0.68
C MET A 86 19.68 27.52 1.05
N ASN A 87 20.60 27.47 0.08
CA ASN A 87 22.01 27.79 0.29
C ASN A 87 22.20 29.26 0.66
N GLU A 88 21.41 30.16 0.06
CA GLU A 88 21.38 31.56 0.47
C GLU A 88 20.89 31.74 1.92
N LEU A 89 19.86 31.00 2.33
CA LEU A 89 19.34 31.02 3.70
C LEU A 89 20.39 30.55 4.70
N VAL A 90 21.06 29.42 4.45
CA VAL A 90 22.16 28.92 5.30
C VAL A 90 23.26 29.97 5.42
N ARG A 91 23.67 30.57 4.31
CA ARG A 91 24.69 31.63 4.30
C ARG A 91 24.26 32.85 5.11
N LYS A 92 22.99 33.27 5.00
CA LYS A 92 22.45 34.41 5.77
C LYS A 92 22.40 34.10 7.27
N VAL A 93 21.98 32.90 7.65
CA VAL A 93 21.98 32.48 9.05
C VAL A 93 23.41 32.40 9.61
N GLN A 94 24.37 31.93 8.82
CA GLN A 94 25.78 31.93 9.21
C GLN A 94 26.28 33.37 9.47
N LEU A 95 26.01 34.31 8.56
CA LEU A 95 26.37 35.72 8.76
C LEU A 95 25.71 36.35 10.00
N LEU A 96 24.47 35.94 10.33
CA LEU A 96 23.81 36.37 11.56
C LEU A 96 24.52 35.80 12.80
N LEU A 97 24.92 34.53 12.79
CA LEU A 97 25.64 33.89 13.90
C LEU A 97 27.03 34.49 14.15
N ASP A 98 27.66 35.00 13.09
CA ASP A 98 28.94 35.72 13.14
C ASP A 98 28.81 37.17 13.63
N SER A 99 27.58 37.69 13.80
CA SER A 99 27.30 39.03 14.31
C SER A 99 27.10 39.06 15.84
N PRO A 100 27.21 40.24 16.50
CA PRO A 100 26.88 40.37 17.91
C PRO A 100 25.37 40.19 18.15
N LEU A 101 25.01 39.04 18.73
CA LEU A 101 23.65 38.65 19.08
C LEU A 101 23.48 38.51 20.59
N SER A 102 22.29 38.82 21.11
CA SER A 102 21.92 38.45 22.47
C SER A 102 21.82 36.92 22.61
N PRO A 103 21.90 36.36 23.84
CA PRO A 103 21.82 34.91 24.04
C PRO A 103 20.58 34.26 23.40
N GLY A 104 19.39 34.85 23.56
CA GLY A 104 18.16 34.33 22.95
C GLY A 104 18.13 34.46 21.43
N GLN A 105 18.71 35.52 20.86
CA GLN A 105 18.85 35.65 19.40
C GLN A 105 19.82 34.60 18.83
N ARG A 106 20.91 34.31 19.54
CA ARG A 106 21.86 33.27 19.16
C ARG A 106 21.21 31.88 19.18
N GLU A 107 20.39 31.57 20.18
CA GLU A 107 19.64 30.31 20.24
C GLU A 107 18.68 30.14 19.05
N HIS A 108 17.93 31.20 18.71
CA HIS A 108 17.07 31.19 17.52
C HIS A 108 17.86 31.03 16.23
N ALA A 109 18.98 31.74 16.07
CA ALA A 109 19.83 31.64 14.88
C ALA A 109 20.45 30.23 14.73
N THR A 110 20.89 29.61 15.82
CA THR A 110 21.38 28.22 15.82
C THR A 110 20.28 27.24 15.44
N THR A 111 19.05 27.46 15.92
CA THR A 111 17.89 26.64 15.54
C THR A 111 17.58 26.76 14.05
N LEU A 112 17.58 27.99 13.51
CA LEU A 112 17.40 28.24 12.08
C LEU A 112 18.48 27.56 11.24
N GLN A 113 19.73 27.57 11.70
CA GLN A 113 20.85 26.92 11.00
C GLN A 113 20.63 25.41 10.92
N ARG A 114 20.25 24.78 12.03
CA ARG A 114 19.92 23.34 12.07
C ARG A 114 18.77 23.02 11.13
N CYS A 115 17.66 23.76 11.20
CA CYS A 115 16.51 23.53 10.33
C CYS A 115 16.86 23.70 8.84
N ALA A 116 17.69 24.69 8.49
CA ALA A 116 18.12 24.88 7.11
C ALA A 116 19.01 23.73 6.61
N GLN A 117 19.89 23.20 7.47
CA GLN A 117 20.72 22.04 7.17
C GLN A 117 19.91 20.74 7.03
N ASP A 118 18.94 20.53 7.91
CA ASP A 118 18.02 19.38 7.87
C ASP A 118 17.21 19.40 6.56
N LEU A 119 16.69 20.58 6.17
CA LEU A 119 15.94 20.73 4.93
C LEU A 119 16.80 20.51 3.69
N LEU A 120 18.05 20.98 3.68
CA LEU A 120 19.01 20.68 2.62
C LEU A 120 19.30 19.18 2.50
N SER A 121 19.46 18.48 3.63
CA SER A 121 19.64 17.03 3.63
C SER A 121 18.44 16.34 3.00
N LEU A 122 17.21 16.71 3.39
CA LEU A 122 15.99 16.13 2.84
C LEU A 122 15.86 16.36 1.32
N ILE A 123 16.19 17.57 0.86
CA ILE A 123 16.18 17.91 -0.58
C ILE A 123 17.21 17.06 -1.33
N ASN A 124 18.41 16.92 -0.76
CA ASN A 124 19.47 16.10 -1.35
C ASN A 124 19.11 14.61 -1.40
N ASP A 125 18.49 14.08 -0.34
CA ASP A 125 18.04 12.68 -0.29
C ASP A 125 16.95 12.41 -1.33
N MET A 126 16.02 13.35 -1.54
CA MET A 126 15.05 13.28 -2.63
C MET A 126 15.75 13.25 -4.00
N HIS A 127 16.79 14.06 -4.20
CA HIS A 127 17.57 14.07 -5.43
C HIS A 127 18.29 12.75 -5.69
N VAL A 128 18.90 12.14 -4.66
CA VAL A 128 19.53 10.81 -4.74
C VAL A 128 18.50 9.73 -5.06
N PHE A 129 17.33 9.75 -4.41
CA PHE A 129 16.24 8.81 -4.67
C PHE A 129 15.74 8.89 -6.13
N MET A 130 15.65 10.10 -6.70
CA MET A 130 15.31 10.27 -8.11
C MET A 130 16.41 9.76 -9.05
N ALA A 131 17.67 9.91 -8.68
CA ALA A 131 18.79 9.43 -9.49
C ALA A 131 18.94 7.90 -9.45
N SER A 132 18.66 7.25 -8.32
CA SER A 132 18.78 5.79 -8.16
C SER A 132 17.69 5.01 -8.90
N GLY A 133 16.50 5.59 -9.10
CA GLY A 133 15.43 5.01 -9.92
C GLY A 133 15.78 4.80 -11.40
N ARG A 134 16.91 5.36 -11.89
CA ARG A 134 17.39 5.19 -13.27
C ARG A 134 18.31 3.98 -13.49
N GLN A 135 18.75 3.28 -12.43
CA GLN A 135 19.81 2.25 -12.54
C GLN A 135 19.33 0.78 -12.47
N GLU A 136 18.03 0.51 -12.35
CA GLU A 136 17.51 -0.87 -12.22
C GLU A 136 16.84 -1.45 -13.50
N THR A 137 17.07 -0.88 -14.68
CA THR A 137 16.59 -1.44 -15.97
C THR A 137 17.71 -2.02 -16.82
#